data_AF-A0A1X0RD19-F1
#
_entry.id   AF-A0A1X0RD19-F1
#
_cell.length_a   1.000
_cell.length_b   1.000
_cell.length_c   1.000
_cell.angle_alpha   90.00
_cell.angle_beta   90.00
_cell.angle_gamma   90.00
#
_symmetry.space_group_name_H-M   'P 1'
#
loop_
_entity.id
_entity.type
_entity.pdbx_description
1 polymer ?
#
loop_
_entity_poly.entity_id
_entity_poly.type
_entity_poly.pdbx_seq_one_letter_code
_entity_poly.pdbx_strand_id
1 'polypeptide(L)'
;MYRFVIIEHQRSWLGNWTTLLLPNERPEWSDEYLQKTPSIHSFKLPPPVIRKGTRFAWQWASQDWEIDLNRNVDKDGWEYGSWDWKSWASKSSLSLFTRRRYWIRNARLEQLIVHDARPISIQSTTSHTMDDTLSCSSSVTSFDSLPSTPPSIITYLHKKKSPSTSAASVNSYSPVEPYFSNDHIWLHR
;
A
#
# COMPACT_ATOMS: atom_id res chain seq x y z
N MET A 1 16.32 -10.85 -6.65
CA MET A 1 15.94 -9.59 -5.97
C MET A 1 14.64 -9.13 -6.58
N TYR A 2 13.68 -8.70 -5.78
CA TYR A 2 12.39 -8.17 -6.23
C TYR A 2 12.35 -6.67 -5.97
N ARG A 3 11.72 -5.91 -6.86
CA ARG A 3 11.59 -4.46 -6.77
C ARG A 3 10.12 -4.13 -6.51
N PHE A 4 9.82 -3.67 -5.30
CA PHE A 4 8.51 -3.11 -4.99
C PHE A 4 8.37 -1.73 -5.64
N VAL A 5 7.19 -1.44 -6.16
CA VAL A 5 6.85 -0.16 -6.77
C VAL A 5 5.62 0.41 -6.06
N ILE A 6 5.72 1.66 -5.60
CA ILE A 6 4.61 2.46 -5.11
C ILE A 6 4.54 3.73 -5.94
N ILE A 7 3.34 4.12 -6.33
CA ILE A 7 3.07 5.29 -7.16
C ILE A 7 2.31 6.30 -6.31
N GLU A 8 2.85 7.50 -6.21
CA GLU A 8 2.18 8.65 -5.62
C GLU A 8 1.46 9.43 -6.73
N HIS A 9 0.21 9.82 -6.50
CA HIS A 9 -0.61 10.59 -7.42
C HIS A 9 -1.07 11.90 -6.79
N GLN A 10 -1.02 12.97 -7.58
CA GLN A 10 -1.50 14.28 -7.17
C GLN A 10 -2.25 14.96 -8.31
N ARG A 11 -3.17 15.85 -7.94
CA ARG A 11 -3.94 16.68 -8.85
C ARG A 11 -3.73 18.16 -8.55
N SER A 12 -3.60 18.95 -9.61
CA SER A 12 -3.50 20.40 -9.51
C SER A 12 -4.89 21.01 -9.34
N TRP A 13 -5.05 21.80 -8.28
CA TRP A 13 -6.23 22.61 -8.00
C TRP A 13 -5.77 24.04 -7.75
N LEU A 14 -6.29 24.98 -8.57
CA LEU A 14 -5.95 26.40 -8.47
C LEU A 14 -4.42 26.64 -8.49
N GLY A 15 -3.68 25.85 -9.27
CA GLY A 15 -2.22 25.92 -9.40
C GLY A 15 -1.43 25.16 -8.33
N ASN A 16 -2.10 24.62 -7.30
CA ASN A 16 -1.44 23.86 -6.24
C ASN A 16 -1.62 22.36 -6.44
N TRP A 17 -0.54 21.59 -6.28
CA TRP A 17 -0.59 20.14 -6.29
C TRP A 17 -1.09 19.62 -4.95
N THR A 18 -2.10 18.75 -4.99
CA THR A 18 -2.73 18.18 -3.80
C THR A 18 -3.01 16.70 -3.98
N THR A 19 -3.30 16.02 -2.88
CA THR A 19 -3.74 14.62 -2.85
C THR A 19 -5.27 14.47 -2.98
N LEU A 20 -5.99 15.59 -3.20
CA LEU A 20 -7.43 15.60 -3.41
C LEU A 20 -7.76 15.19 -4.86
N LEU A 21 -7.72 13.89 -5.13
CA LEU A 21 -8.07 13.32 -6.44
C LEU A 21 -9.59 13.21 -6.60
N LEU A 22 -10.05 13.17 -7.86
CA LEU A 22 -11.46 12.94 -8.17
C LEU A 22 -11.88 11.50 -7.80
N PRO A 23 -13.16 11.24 -7.51
CA PRO A 23 -13.64 9.89 -7.15
C PRO A 23 -13.36 8.80 -8.21
N ASN A 24 -13.29 9.18 -9.48
CA ASN A 24 -13.04 8.28 -10.62
C ASN A 24 -11.55 8.23 -11.02
N GLU A 25 -10.68 8.87 -10.27
CA GLU A 25 -9.23 8.84 -10.50
C GLU A 25 -8.54 7.74 -9.68
N ARG A 26 -7.23 7.62 -9.88
CA ARG A 26 -6.38 6.72 -9.12
C ARG A 26 -6.29 7.19 -7.66
N PRO A 27 -6.08 6.27 -6.71
CA PRO A 27 -5.84 6.65 -5.32
C PRO A 27 -4.54 7.43 -5.19
N GLU A 28 -4.42 8.24 -4.12
CA GLU A 28 -3.20 9.01 -3.80
C GLU A 28 -1.95 8.13 -3.81
N TRP A 29 -2.06 6.92 -3.27
CA TRP A 29 -1.01 5.93 -3.28
C TRP A 29 -1.52 4.65 -3.94
N SER A 30 -0.82 4.15 -4.94
CA SER A 30 -1.12 2.88 -5.59
C SER A 30 0.10 1.98 -5.75
N ASP A 31 -0.13 0.70 -6.01
CA ASP A 31 0.90 -0.21 -6.51
C ASP A 31 1.02 -0.14 -8.04
N GLU A 32 1.84 -1.02 -8.62
CA GLU A 32 2.03 -1.20 -10.06
C GLU A 32 0.78 -1.62 -10.84
N TYR A 33 -0.22 -2.18 -10.15
CA TYR A 33 -1.51 -2.58 -10.70
C TYR A 33 -2.59 -1.50 -10.49
N LEU A 34 -2.19 -0.30 -10.09
CA LEU A 34 -3.06 0.84 -9.76
C LEU A 34 -4.06 0.55 -8.63
N GLN A 35 -3.78 -0.46 -7.80
CA GLN A 35 -4.58 -0.76 -6.63
C GLN A 35 -4.15 0.13 -5.46
N LYS A 36 -5.11 0.56 -4.64
CA LYS A 36 -4.83 1.40 -3.49
C LYS A 36 -3.88 0.69 -2.52
N THR A 37 -2.84 1.41 -2.09
CA THR A 37 -1.82 0.89 -1.18
C THR A 37 -1.50 1.94 -0.10
N PRO A 38 -0.88 1.56 1.04
CA PRO A 38 -0.36 2.53 1.99
C PRO A 38 0.76 3.41 1.38
N SER A 39 1.05 4.54 2.01
CA SER A 39 2.17 5.40 1.60
C SER A 39 3.52 4.71 1.82
N ILE A 40 4.58 5.25 1.21
CA ILE A 40 5.96 4.74 1.39
C ILE A 40 6.41 4.68 2.86
N HIS A 41 5.84 5.54 3.73
CA HIS A 41 6.16 5.60 5.15
C HIS A 41 5.42 4.55 5.99
N SER A 42 4.30 4.04 5.48
CA SER A 42 3.42 3.09 6.19
C SER A 42 3.37 1.71 5.54
N PHE A 43 3.96 1.55 4.36
CA PHE A 43 4.03 0.28 3.64
C PHE A 43 4.85 -0.76 4.42
N LYS A 44 4.31 -1.97 4.51
CA LYS A 44 4.95 -3.12 5.17
C LYS A 44 5.10 -4.26 4.17
N LEU A 45 6.18 -5.01 4.32
CA LEU A 45 6.41 -6.19 3.51
C LEU A 45 5.30 -7.23 3.74
N PRO A 46 4.96 -8.03 2.71
CA PRO A 46 3.98 -9.10 2.85
C PRO A 46 4.36 -10.09 3.96
N PRO A 47 3.37 -10.71 4.62
CA PRO A 47 3.62 -11.67 5.68
C PRO A 47 4.40 -12.89 5.18
N PRO A 48 5.13 -13.59 6.06
CA PRO A 48 5.84 -14.80 5.70
C PRO A 48 4.90 -15.86 5.10
N VAL A 49 5.40 -16.59 4.10
CA VAL A 49 4.67 -17.64 3.39
C VAL A 49 5.32 -19.00 3.62
N ILE A 50 4.51 -20.07 3.62
CA ILE A 50 5.01 -21.45 3.71
C ILE A 50 4.94 -22.07 2.32
N ARG A 51 6.06 -22.63 1.84
CA ARG A 51 6.15 -23.36 0.59
C ARG A 51 6.88 -24.68 0.82
N LYS A 52 6.21 -25.80 0.54
CA LYS A 52 6.76 -27.17 0.71
C LYS A 52 7.35 -27.43 2.11
N GLY A 53 6.66 -26.95 3.16
CA GLY A 53 7.14 -27.09 4.56
C GLY A 53 8.17 -26.05 4.99
N THR A 54 8.71 -25.24 4.07
CA THR A 54 9.71 -24.21 4.39
C THR A 54 9.04 -22.84 4.51
N ARG A 55 9.37 -22.09 5.58
CA ARG A 55 8.93 -20.71 5.79
C ARG A 55 9.83 -19.74 5.02
N PHE A 56 9.23 -18.76 4.35
CA PHE A 56 9.92 -17.68 3.66
C PHE A 56 9.40 -16.34 4.14
N ALA A 57 10.28 -15.37 4.34
CA ALA A 57 9.92 -14.01 4.71
C ALA A 57 10.59 -13.02 3.76
N TRP A 58 9.87 -11.95 3.44
CA TRP A 58 10.47 -10.83 2.73
C TRP A 58 11.37 -10.03 3.66
N GLN A 59 12.49 -9.58 3.13
CA GLN A 59 13.40 -8.65 3.81
C GLN A 59 13.80 -7.53 2.85
N TRP A 60 13.88 -6.31 3.36
CA TRP A 60 14.38 -5.18 2.57
C TRP A 60 15.86 -5.37 2.28
N ALA A 61 16.22 -5.27 1.00
CA ALA A 61 17.60 -5.29 0.54
C ALA A 61 18.17 -3.88 0.34
N SER A 62 17.32 -2.85 0.47
CA SER A 62 17.66 -1.42 0.35
C SER A 62 17.15 -0.69 1.59
N GLN A 63 17.92 0.32 2.02
CA GLN A 63 17.67 1.02 3.28
C GLN A 63 16.39 1.85 3.25
N ASP A 64 16.10 2.50 2.13
CA ASP A 64 14.96 3.41 1.99
C ASP A 64 14.30 3.27 0.61
N TRP A 65 13.16 3.94 0.47
CA TRP A 65 12.51 4.12 -0.82
C TRP A 65 13.28 5.14 -1.65
N GLU A 66 13.44 4.85 -2.94
CA GLU A 66 14.13 5.72 -3.89
C GLU A 66 13.17 6.14 -5.01
N ILE A 67 13.38 7.32 -5.57
CA ILE A 67 12.62 7.79 -6.73
C ILE A 67 13.15 7.09 -7.98
N ASP A 68 12.26 6.56 -8.81
CA ASP A 68 12.62 5.94 -10.09
C ASP A 68 12.92 7.01 -11.16
N LEU A 69 14.16 7.48 -11.18
CA LEU A 69 14.66 8.48 -12.15
C LEU A 69 14.93 7.91 -13.54
N ASN A 70 14.77 6.59 -13.76
CA ASN A 70 14.95 5.97 -15.08
C ASN A 70 13.76 6.20 -16.03
N ARG A 71 12.79 6.99 -15.58
CA ARG A 71 11.58 7.34 -16.32
C ARG A 71 11.69 8.73 -16.94
N ASN A 72 10.71 9.11 -17.77
CA ASN A 72 10.64 10.47 -18.32
C ASN A 72 10.04 11.43 -17.28
N VAL A 73 10.82 11.72 -16.24
CA VAL A 73 10.45 12.53 -15.08
C VAL A 73 11.19 13.87 -15.05
N ASP A 74 10.70 14.81 -14.24
CA ASP A 74 11.48 15.98 -13.85
C ASP A 74 12.57 15.64 -12.81
N LYS A 75 13.29 16.68 -12.37
CA LYS A 75 14.35 16.59 -11.35
C LYS A 75 13.88 16.04 -9.99
N ASP A 76 12.58 16.15 -9.71
CA ASP A 76 11.96 15.77 -8.45
C ASP A 76 11.20 14.42 -8.58
N GLY A 77 11.29 13.76 -9.75
CA GLY A 77 10.70 12.45 -10.02
C GLY A 77 9.27 12.47 -10.52
N TRP A 78 8.72 13.63 -10.90
CA TRP A 78 7.33 13.74 -11.33
C TRP A 78 7.17 13.57 -12.84
N GLU A 79 6.14 12.81 -13.21
CA GLU A 79 5.56 12.79 -14.54
C GLU A 79 4.22 13.51 -14.51
N TYR A 80 3.98 14.38 -15.49
CA TYR A 80 2.78 15.19 -15.59
C TYR A 80 1.85 14.61 -16.65
N GLY A 81 0.57 14.48 -16.30
CA GLY A 81 -0.45 13.83 -17.11
C GLY A 81 -1.65 14.73 -17.42
N SER A 82 -2.28 14.44 -18.55
CA SER A 82 -3.57 14.99 -18.94
C SER A 82 -4.72 14.34 -18.14
N TRP A 83 -5.92 14.93 -18.20
CA TRP A 83 -7.08 14.43 -17.44
C TRP A 83 -7.50 13.00 -17.81
N ASP A 84 -7.19 12.57 -19.04
CA ASP A 84 -7.52 11.26 -19.59
C ASP A 84 -6.41 10.22 -19.34
N TRP A 85 -5.29 10.63 -18.73
CA TRP A 85 -4.17 9.78 -18.33
C TRP A 85 -3.50 9.01 -19.49
N LYS A 86 -3.73 9.43 -20.74
CA LYS A 86 -3.18 8.81 -21.95
C LYS A 86 -1.81 9.37 -22.33
N SER A 87 -1.49 10.57 -21.86
CA SER A 87 -0.22 11.25 -22.15
C SER A 87 0.54 11.57 -20.86
N TRP A 88 1.87 11.47 -20.94
CA TRP A 88 2.80 11.74 -19.83
C TRP A 88 3.99 12.55 -20.34
N ALA A 89 4.40 13.55 -19.58
CA ALA A 89 5.55 14.39 -19.88
C ALA A 89 6.41 14.63 -18.63
N SER A 90 7.72 14.83 -18.84
CA SER A 90 8.66 15.24 -17.79
C SER A 90 8.57 16.72 -17.42
N LYS A 91 7.72 17.51 -18.10
CA LYS A 91 7.55 18.94 -17.84
C LYS A 91 6.08 19.26 -17.63
N SER A 92 5.80 20.08 -16.62
CA SER A 92 4.46 20.62 -16.39
C SER A 92 4.05 21.58 -17.50
N SER A 93 2.76 21.60 -17.85
CA SER A 93 2.17 22.54 -18.80
C SER A 93 0.72 22.86 -18.39
N LEU A 94 0.13 23.89 -19.01
CA LEU A 94 -1.22 24.37 -18.67
C LEU A 94 -2.34 23.32 -18.90
N SER A 95 -2.08 22.28 -19.70
CA SER A 95 -3.05 21.21 -19.98
C SER A 95 -2.83 19.95 -19.13
N LEU A 96 -1.81 19.94 -18.26
CA LEU A 96 -1.45 18.80 -17.42
C LEU A 96 -1.86 19.08 -15.97
N PHE A 97 -2.95 18.44 -15.55
CA PHE A 97 -3.56 18.66 -14.25
C PHE A 97 -3.30 17.53 -13.26
N THR A 98 -2.68 16.44 -13.70
CA THR A 98 -2.30 15.32 -12.84
C THR A 98 -0.79 15.15 -12.86
N ARG A 99 -0.25 14.63 -11.78
CA ARG A 99 1.14 14.18 -11.75
C ARG A 99 1.28 12.90 -10.96
N ARG A 100 2.30 12.11 -11.28
CA ARG A 100 2.65 10.90 -10.53
C ARG A 100 4.14 10.79 -10.31
N ARG A 101 4.53 10.13 -9.22
CA ARG A 101 5.93 9.86 -8.88
C ARG A 101 6.08 8.40 -8.47
N TYR A 102 7.09 7.75 -9.03
CA TYR A 102 7.36 6.33 -8.79
C TYR A 102 8.43 6.19 -7.72
N TRP A 103 8.08 5.42 -6.70
CA TRP A 103 8.95 5.04 -5.60
C TRP A 103 9.27 3.56 -5.73
N ILE A 104 10.56 3.23 -5.67
CA ILE A 104 11.05 1.86 -5.76
C ILE A 104 11.81 1.47 -4.50
N ARG A 105 11.65 0.22 -4.09
CA ARG A 105 12.44 -0.35 -3.00
C ARG A 105 12.69 -1.83 -3.22
N ASN A 106 13.93 -2.24 -3.07
CA ASN A 106 14.36 -3.60 -3.35
C ASN A 106 14.25 -4.48 -2.11
N ALA A 107 13.77 -5.71 -2.32
CA ALA A 107 13.62 -6.74 -1.31
C ALA A 107 14.08 -8.11 -1.81
N ARG A 108 14.34 -9.02 -0.86
CA ARG A 108 14.64 -10.42 -1.10
C ARG A 108 13.65 -11.29 -0.34
N LEU A 109 13.28 -12.42 -0.94
CA LEU A 109 12.51 -13.45 -0.26
C LEU A 109 13.50 -14.47 0.29
N GLU A 110 13.61 -14.56 1.61
CA GLU A 110 14.61 -15.37 2.29
C GLU A 110 13.94 -16.50 3.06
N GLN A 111 14.62 -17.65 3.13
CA GLN A 111 14.18 -18.77 3.95
C GLN A 111 14.39 -18.44 5.42
N LEU A 112 13.33 -18.61 6.22
CA LEU A 112 13.39 -18.42 7.66
C LEU A 112 13.88 -19.73 8.29
N ILE A 113 15.16 -19.77 8.66
CA ILE A 113 15.76 -20.93 9.33
C ILE A 113 15.39 -20.83 10.81
N VAL A 114 14.49 -21.69 11.27
CA VAL A 114 14.25 -21.86 12.70
C VAL A 114 15.43 -22.63 13.26
N HIS A 115 16.29 -21.99 14.04
CA HIS A 115 17.23 -22.73 14.86
C HIS A 115 16.42 -23.33 16.01
N ASP A 116 16.35 -24.67 16.06
CA ASP A 116 15.84 -25.37 17.23
C ASP A 116 16.67 -24.92 18.44
N ALA A 117 16.06 -24.12 19.30
CA ALA A 117 16.61 -23.79 20.60
C ALA A 117 16.67 -25.10 21.39
N ARG A 118 17.88 -25.67 21.52
CA ARG A 118 18.10 -26.77 22.45
C ARG A 118 17.69 -26.27 23.84
N PRO A 119 16.90 -27.03 24.62
CA PRO A 119 16.58 -26.64 25.98
C PRO A 119 17.89 -26.54 26.77
N ILE A 120 18.19 -25.34 27.28
CA ILE A 120 19.29 -25.12 28.23
C ILE A 120 18.93 -25.91 29.49
N SER A 121 19.58 -27.04 29.73
CA SER A 121 19.47 -27.73 31.01
C SER A 121 20.27 -26.92 32.03
N ILE A 122 19.59 -26.10 32.82
CA ILE A 122 20.18 -25.51 34.02
C ILE A 122 20.42 -26.68 34.99
N GLN A 123 21.67 -27.15 35.07
CA GLN A 123 22.09 -28.01 36.17
C GLN A 123 22.17 -27.13 37.42
N SER A 124 21.13 -27.18 38.24
CA SER A 124 21.13 -26.64 39.59
C SER A 124 22.31 -27.25 40.35
N THR A 125 23.37 -26.47 40.55
CA THR A 125 24.48 -26.88 41.42
C THR A 125 24.00 -26.72 42.85
N THR A 126 23.54 -27.81 43.45
CA THR A 126 23.25 -27.92 44.88
C THR A 126 24.55 -27.70 45.65
N SER A 127 24.69 -26.53 46.26
CA SER A 127 25.65 -26.30 47.35
C SER A 127 24.86 -26.16 48.64
N HIS A 128 24.86 -27.23 49.43
CA HIS A 128 24.41 -27.24 50.82
C HIS A 128 25.53 -26.73 51.71
N THR A 129 25.26 -25.71 52.53
CA THR A 129 25.62 -25.68 53.95
C THR A 129 24.80 -24.61 54.69
N MET A 130 24.11 -25.06 55.74
CA MET A 130 23.38 -24.31 56.79
C MET A 130 24.41 -23.46 57.59
N ASP A 131 24.17 -22.41 58.37
CA ASP A 131 23.05 -21.79 59.13
C ASP A 131 23.36 -20.25 59.13
N ASP A 132 22.49 -19.28 59.40
CA ASP A 132 21.74 -19.11 60.65
C ASP A 132 20.64 -18.02 60.53
N THR A 133 19.47 -18.38 61.04
CA THR A 133 18.36 -17.63 61.66
C THR A 133 18.31 -16.08 61.64
N LEU A 134 17.20 -15.51 61.10
CA LEU A 134 16.07 -14.90 61.86
C LEU A 134 15.13 -14.04 60.96
N SER A 135 13.83 -14.37 60.98
CA SER A 135 12.60 -13.52 60.92
C SER A 135 12.48 -12.37 59.89
N CYS A 136 11.33 -12.07 59.26
CA CYS A 136 9.93 -12.43 59.50
C CYS A 136 9.04 -12.00 58.31
N SER A 137 7.82 -12.54 58.32
CA SER A 137 6.57 -11.92 57.82
C SER A 137 6.24 -11.99 56.32
N SER A 138 5.55 -13.09 56.00
CA SER A 138 4.37 -13.22 55.15
C SER A 138 3.74 -11.95 54.54
N SER A 139 3.42 -12.02 53.25
CA SER A 139 2.08 -11.73 52.72
C SER A 139 1.92 -12.37 51.32
N VAL A 140 1.08 -13.38 51.27
CA VAL A 140 0.50 -13.91 50.03
C VAL A 140 -0.67 -13.03 49.61
N THR A 141 -0.70 -12.57 48.36
CA THR A 141 -1.96 -12.38 47.64
C THR A 141 -1.74 -12.69 46.16
N SER A 142 -2.42 -13.75 45.77
CA SER A 142 -2.62 -14.32 44.45
C SER A 142 -3.68 -13.55 43.62
N PHE A 143 -3.68 -13.83 42.31
CA PHE A 143 -4.70 -13.49 41.28
C PHE A 143 -4.79 -12.00 40.90
N ASP A 144 -4.94 -11.60 39.64
CA ASP A 144 -5.68 -12.23 38.56
C ASP A 144 -5.14 -11.79 37.19
N SER A 145 -5.27 -12.67 36.19
CA SER A 145 -4.99 -12.39 34.79
C SER A 145 -6.31 -12.15 34.08
N LEU A 146 -6.47 -11.07 33.31
CA LEU A 146 -7.32 -11.13 32.11
C LEU A 146 -6.93 -10.07 31.06
N PRO A 147 -7.19 -10.37 29.77
CA PRO A 147 -6.79 -9.58 28.61
C PRO A 147 -7.91 -8.63 28.19
N SER A 148 -7.57 -7.54 27.49
CA SER A 148 -8.57 -6.78 26.74
C SER A 148 -8.06 -6.43 25.35
N THR A 149 -8.80 -6.95 24.39
CA THR A 149 -8.78 -6.78 22.93
C THR A 149 -8.93 -5.31 22.50
N PRO A 150 -8.52 -4.97 21.26
CA PRO A 150 -8.67 -3.62 20.73
C PRO A 150 -10.12 -3.34 20.27
N PRO A 151 -10.60 -2.08 20.33
CA PRO A 151 -11.91 -1.73 19.78
C PRO A 151 -11.87 -1.60 18.26
N SER A 152 -12.61 -2.49 17.58
CA SER A 152 -13.07 -2.31 16.20
C SER A 152 -14.26 -1.34 16.19
N ILE A 153 -14.09 -0.13 15.65
CA ILE A 153 -15.22 0.72 15.30
C ILE A 153 -15.58 0.46 13.84
N ILE A 154 -16.65 -0.32 13.67
CA ILE A 154 -17.46 -0.35 12.46
C ILE A 154 -18.49 0.77 12.61
N THR A 155 -18.37 1.85 11.85
CA THR A 155 -19.48 2.79 11.68
C THR A 155 -20.21 2.45 10.38
N TYR A 156 -21.33 1.75 10.53
CA TYR A 156 -22.40 1.70 9.54
C TYR A 156 -22.93 3.13 9.32
N LEU A 157 -22.76 3.69 8.12
CA LEU A 157 -23.51 4.86 7.70
C LEU A 157 -24.68 4.43 6.81
N HIS A 158 -25.87 4.78 7.27
CA HIS A 158 -27.14 4.41 6.66
C HIS A 158 -27.36 5.03 5.28
N LYS A 159 -27.74 4.13 4.37
CA LYS A 159 -28.49 4.36 3.14
C LYS A 159 -29.78 5.14 3.44
N LYS A 160 -29.92 6.34 2.88
CA LYS A 160 -31.23 6.96 2.61
C LYS A 160 -31.41 7.07 1.10
N LYS A 161 -32.55 6.56 0.64
CA LYS A 161 -32.97 6.44 -0.76
C LYS A 161 -34.14 7.41 -0.99
N SER A 162 -34.11 8.10 -2.13
CA SER A 162 -35.22 8.69 -2.92
C SER A 162 -35.94 9.95 -2.37
N PRO A 163 -36.55 10.81 -3.23
CA PRO A 163 -37.03 10.53 -4.60
C PRO A 163 -36.56 11.47 -5.73
N SER A 164 -36.82 10.96 -6.93
CA SER A 164 -36.79 11.57 -8.26
C SER A 164 -37.39 12.97 -8.35
N THR A 165 -36.75 13.83 -9.14
CA THR A 165 -37.46 14.92 -9.84
C THR A 165 -36.91 15.01 -11.26
N SER A 166 -37.80 14.71 -12.20
CA SER A 166 -37.69 14.91 -13.62
C SER A 166 -37.64 16.40 -13.96
N ALA A 167 -36.68 16.81 -14.78
CA ALA A 167 -36.79 18.01 -15.60
C ALA A 167 -36.22 17.70 -16.98
N ALA A 168 -37.15 17.53 -17.93
CA ALA A 168 -36.84 17.52 -19.35
C ALA A 168 -36.38 18.91 -19.76
N SER A 169 -35.26 18.99 -20.48
CA SER A 169 -34.99 20.13 -21.35
C SER A 169 -34.41 19.58 -22.65
N VAL A 170 -35.17 19.84 -23.70
CA VAL A 170 -34.93 19.47 -25.09
C VAL A 170 -33.77 20.34 -25.58
N ASN A 171 -32.68 19.72 -26.02
CA ASN A 171 -31.76 20.41 -26.92
C ASN A 171 -31.40 19.46 -28.07
N SER A 172 -32.01 19.76 -29.21
CA SER A 172 -31.81 19.16 -30.51
C SER A 172 -30.46 19.62 -31.09
N TYR A 173 -29.52 18.70 -31.25
CA TYR A 173 -28.44 18.81 -32.22
C TYR A 173 -28.19 17.45 -32.85
N SER A 174 -28.46 17.37 -34.16
CA SER A 174 -28.22 16.19 -34.98
C SER A 174 -26.72 15.97 -35.23
N PRO A 175 -26.29 14.72 -35.50
CA PRO A 175 -24.88 14.35 -35.63
C PRO A 175 -24.35 14.63 -37.05
N VAL A 176 -23.09 15.05 -37.14
CA VAL A 176 -22.33 15.03 -38.40
C VAL A 176 -21.49 13.76 -38.40
N GLU A 177 -21.89 12.80 -39.22
CA GLU A 177 -21.14 11.59 -39.59
C GLU A 177 -19.89 11.94 -40.41
N PRO A 178 -18.72 11.37 -40.11
CA PRO A 178 -17.68 11.16 -41.10
C PRO A 178 -17.63 9.70 -41.53
N TYR A 179 -18.05 9.47 -42.77
CA TYR A 179 -17.69 8.41 -43.71
C TYR A 179 -16.86 7.23 -43.15
N PHE A 180 -17.52 6.08 -42.99
CA PHE A 180 -16.87 4.77 -43.07
C PHE A 180 -16.46 4.49 -44.52
N SER A 181 -15.15 4.41 -44.79
CA SER A 181 -14.63 3.71 -45.96
C SER A 181 -14.31 2.28 -45.52
N ASN A 182 -15.14 1.34 -45.96
CA ASN A 182 -14.84 -0.09 -45.94
C ASN A 182 -13.77 -0.38 -46.98
N ASP A 183 -12.60 -0.84 -46.56
CA ASP A 183 -11.79 -1.74 -47.37
C ASP A 183 -11.48 -3.00 -46.57
N HIS A 184 -12.09 -4.08 -47.04
CA HIS A 184 -11.88 -5.45 -46.60
C HIS A 184 -10.51 -5.95 -47.06
N ILE A 185 -9.66 -6.42 -46.15
CA ILE A 185 -8.68 -7.47 -46.47
C ILE A 185 -8.65 -8.47 -45.32
N TRP A 186 -9.29 -9.63 -45.55
CA TRP A 186 -9.05 -10.87 -44.84
C TRP A 186 -7.72 -11.46 -45.31
N LEU A 187 -6.90 -12.00 -44.40
CA LEU A 187 -6.16 -13.25 -44.63
C LEU A 187 -5.70 -13.86 -43.30
N HIS A 188 -6.04 -15.14 -43.14
CA HIS A 188 -5.61 -16.07 -42.11
C HIS A 188 -4.08 -16.26 -42.07
N ARG A 189 -3.50 -16.37 -40.87
CA ARG A 189 -2.88 -17.61 -40.37
C ARG A 189 -2.56 -17.54 -38.89
#